data_AF-A0A348VA57-F1
#
_entry.id   AF-A0A348VA57-F1
#
_cell.length_a   1.000
_cell.length_b   1.000
_cell.length_c   1.000
_cell.angle_alpha   90.00
_cell.angle_beta   90.00
_cell.angle_gamma   90.00
#
_symmetry.space_group_name_H-M   'P 1'
#
loop_
_entity.id
_entity.type
_entity.pdbx_description
1 polymer ?
#
loop_
_entity_poly.entity_id
_entity_poly.type
_entity_poly.pdbx_seq_one_letter_code
_entity_poly.pdbx_strand_id
1 'polypeptide(L)'
;MNDADLLIECKKGLNIQVDSTAFDSVLAQKLLAVKAFLSGAGVSAEAMDSDLAVGVIVMGVVDLWNVESGGVKFSPVFYTLVGQLAIGGNILTVSCTPGDGAEDIAIDVKPVLTFNRRITSYNFSLVYYSTKISIPITATLDITGKV
;
A
#
# COMPACT_ATOMS: atom_id res chain seq x y z
N MET A 1 9.11 11.17 6.01
CA MET A 1 10.34 10.94 6.84
C MET A 1 11.57 10.96 5.93
N ASN A 2 12.73 11.47 6.36
CA ASN A 2 13.92 11.52 5.48
C ASN A 2 14.72 10.20 5.50
N ASP A 3 15.63 10.03 4.53
CA ASP A 3 16.41 8.80 4.39
C ASP A 3 17.43 8.55 5.51
N ALA A 4 17.93 9.61 6.15
CA ALA A 4 18.85 9.48 7.29
C ALA A 4 18.12 8.93 8.53
N ASP A 5 16.89 9.37 8.77
CA ASP A 5 16.04 8.85 9.85
C ASP A 5 15.66 7.38 9.58
N LEU A 6 15.32 7.04 8.33
CA LEU A 6 15.04 5.66 7.93
C LEU A 6 16.26 4.74 8.11
N LEU A 7 17.47 5.25 7.85
CA LEU A 7 18.70 4.51 8.08
C LEU A 7 18.88 4.17 9.56
N ILE A 8 18.56 5.10 10.46
CA ILE A 8 18.57 4.88 11.91
C ILE A 8 17.57 3.80 12.31
N GLU A 9 16.33 3.85 11.80
CA GLU A 9 15.32 2.82 12.09
C GLU A 9 15.74 1.43 11.56
N CYS A 10 16.39 1.36 10.39
CA CYS A 10 16.94 0.12 9.87
C CYS A 10 18.06 -0.44 10.76
N LYS A 11 18.95 0.41 11.29
CA LYS A 11 19.99 -0.01 12.25
C LYS A 11 19.38 -0.61 13.50
N LYS A 12 18.34 0.02 14.05
CA LYS A 12 17.59 -0.51 15.21
C LYS A 12 16.97 -1.87 14.89
N GLY A 13 16.31 -2.01 13.74
CA GLY A 13 15.70 -3.28 13.31
C GLY A 13 16.68 -4.43 13.11
N LEU A 14 17.94 -4.12 12.80
CA LEU A 14 19.03 -5.08 12.63
C LEU A 14 19.91 -5.26 13.89
N ASN A 15 19.57 -4.59 15.00
CA ASN A 15 20.37 -4.56 16.23
C ASN A 15 21.83 -4.09 15.98
N ILE A 16 22.00 -3.12 15.08
CA ILE A 16 23.28 -2.44 14.80
C ILE A 16 23.36 -1.16 15.65
N GLN A 17 24.54 -0.87 16.21
CA GLN A 17 24.76 0.36 16.97
C GLN A 17 24.50 1.60 16.10
N VAL A 18 23.68 2.54 16.59
CA VAL A 18 23.17 3.66 15.78
C VAL A 18 24.28 4.61 15.29
N ASP A 19 25.32 4.78 16.09
CA ASP A 19 26.52 5.59 15.79
C ASP A 19 27.53 4.89 14.87
N SER A 20 27.37 3.59 14.61
CA SER A 20 28.22 2.85 13.68
C SER A 20 27.89 3.24 12.24
N THR A 21 28.92 3.59 11.46
CA THR A 21 28.80 3.94 10.04
C THR A 21 29.26 2.81 9.11
N ALA A 22 29.72 1.68 9.66
CA ALA A 22 30.37 0.60 8.92
C ALA A 22 29.48 -0.02 7.82
N PHE A 23 28.16 0.04 7.99
CA PHE A 23 27.18 -0.57 7.10
C PHE A 23 26.28 0.45 6.38
N ASP A 24 26.52 1.75 6.55
CA ASP A 24 25.62 2.79 6.05
C ASP A 24 25.45 2.74 4.54
N SER A 25 26.54 2.52 3.80
CA SER A 25 26.49 2.40 2.34
C SER A 25 25.68 1.18 1.87
N VAL A 26 25.82 0.04 2.56
CA VAL A 26 25.11 -1.21 2.25
C VAL A 26 23.63 -1.09 2.60
N LEU A 27 23.32 -0.49 3.76
CA LEU A 27 21.95 -0.25 4.19
C LEU A 27 21.25 0.76 3.27
N ALA A 28 21.94 1.82 2.82
CA ALA A 28 21.40 2.78 1.87
C ALA A 28 21.01 2.13 0.53
N GLN A 29 21.81 1.18 0.03
CA GLN A 29 21.46 0.43 -1.19
C GLN A 29 20.22 -0.46 -0.99
N LYS A 30 20.10 -1.13 0.16
CA LYS A 30 18.91 -1.95 0.48
C LYS A 30 17.66 -1.08 0.66
N LEU A 31 17.81 0.06 1.34
CA LEU A 31 16.75 1.06 1.51
C LEU A 31 16.24 1.54 0.16
N LEU A 32 17.15 1.89 -0.77
CA LEU A 32 16.79 2.28 -2.12
C LEU A 32 16.02 1.17 -2.86
N ALA A 33 16.48 -0.08 -2.77
CA ALA A 33 15.82 -1.21 -3.40
C ALA A 33 14.40 -1.44 -2.86
N VAL A 34 14.21 -1.35 -1.55
CA VAL A 34 12.89 -1.50 -0.92
C VAL A 34 11.96 -0.35 -1.30
N LYS A 35 12.41 0.90 -1.26
CA LYS A 35 11.60 2.05 -1.68
C LYS A 35 11.20 1.96 -3.16
N ALA A 36 12.11 1.53 -4.03
CA ALA A 36 11.82 1.28 -5.44
C ALA A 36 10.79 0.15 -5.61
N PHE A 37 10.89 -0.93 -4.84
CA PHE A 37 9.90 -2.01 -4.82
C PHE A 37 8.52 -1.51 -4.40
N LEU A 38 8.42 -0.76 -3.30
CA LEU A 38 7.16 -0.20 -2.81
C LEU A 38 6.52 0.75 -3.85
N SER A 39 7.31 1.61 -4.48
CA SER A 39 6.83 2.48 -5.55
C SER A 39 6.33 1.68 -6.75
N GLY A 40 7.06 0.65 -7.18
CA GLY A 40 6.63 -0.26 -8.24
C GLY A 40 5.38 -1.08 -7.90
N ALA A 41 5.14 -1.34 -6.61
CA ALA A 41 3.95 -2.00 -6.11
C ALA A 41 2.71 -1.08 -5.98
N GLY A 42 2.86 0.21 -6.30
CA GLY A 42 1.76 1.19 -6.30
C GLY A 42 1.58 1.96 -4.99
N VAL A 43 2.55 1.91 -4.08
CA VAL A 43 2.53 2.77 -2.87
C VAL A 43 2.74 4.22 -3.28
N SER A 44 1.80 5.11 -2.93
CA SER A 44 1.90 6.54 -3.23
C SER A 44 3.00 7.22 -2.41
N ALA A 45 3.46 8.40 -2.83
CA ALA A 45 4.45 9.16 -2.08
C ALA A 45 3.95 9.52 -0.67
N GLU A 46 2.67 9.85 -0.53
CA GLU A 46 2.03 10.16 0.75
C GLU A 46 1.96 8.93 1.65
N ALA A 47 1.62 7.76 1.09
CA ALA A 47 1.60 6.50 1.84
C ALA A 47 3.01 6.07 2.28
N MET A 48 4.03 6.35 1.47
CA MET A 48 5.45 6.08 1.77
C MET A 48 5.95 6.89 2.98
N ASP A 49 5.31 8.01 3.30
CA ASP A 49 5.67 8.87 4.44
C ASP A 49 4.95 8.51 5.75
N SER A 50 4.12 7.46 5.75
CA SER A 50 3.39 7.00 6.94
C SER A 50 4.26 6.18 7.92
N ASP A 51 3.86 6.16 9.19
CA ASP A 51 4.51 5.31 10.22
C ASP A 51 4.48 3.82 9.84
N LEU A 52 3.42 3.38 9.15
CA LEU A 52 3.32 2.02 8.64
C LEU A 52 4.41 1.75 7.58
N ALA A 53 4.65 2.71 6.68
CA ALA A 53 5.71 2.58 5.67
C ALA A 53 7.09 2.42 6.29
N VAL A 54 7.39 3.12 7.39
CA VAL A 54 8.65 2.94 8.13
C VAL A 54 8.83 1.47 8.55
N GLY A 55 7.81 0.87 9.17
CA GLY A 55 7.85 -0.53 9.59
C GLY A 55 8.03 -1.51 8.43
N VAL A 56 7.34 -1.27 7.31
CA VAL A 56 7.44 -2.11 6.11
C VAL A 56 8.82 -1.99 5.46
N ILE A 57 9.36 -0.78 5.39
CA ILE A 57 10.70 -0.52 4.85
C ILE A 57 11.75 -1.24 5.69
N VAL A 58 11.69 -1.11 7.02
CA VAL A 58 12.62 -1.79 7.93
C VAL A 58 12.53 -3.31 7.75
N MET A 59 11.33 -3.88 7.67
CA MET A 59 11.14 -5.31 7.42
C MET A 59 11.76 -5.76 6.08
N GLY A 60 11.54 -4.99 5.00
CA GLY A 60 12.14 -5.28 3.70
C GLY A 60 13.67 -5.22 3.73
N VAL A 61 14.25 -4.25 4.46
CA VAL A 61 15.70 -4.15 4.62
C VAL A 61 16.26 -5.32 5.42
N VAL A 62 15.56 -5.76 6.48
CA VAL A 62 15.93 -6.95 7.27
C VAL A 62 15.86 -8.22 6.41
N ASP A 63 14.82 -8.38 5.60
CA ASP A 63 14.69 -9.49 4.65
C ASP A 63 15.86 -9.49 3.66
N LEU A 64 16.25 -8.34 3.12
CA LEU A 64 17.41 -8.21 2.21
C LEU A 64 18.76 -8.36 2.92
N TRP A 65 18.83 -8.14 4.23
CA TRP A 65 20.05 -8.29 5.01
C TRP A 65 20.38 -9.76 5.29
N ASN A 66 19.37 -10.55 5.65
CA ASN A 66 19.52 -11.95 6.08
C ASN A 66 19.66 -12.96 4.93
N VAL A 67 20.07 -12.52 3.74
CA VAL A 67 19.98 -13.33 2.52
C VAL A 67 21.25 -14.13 2.26
N GLU A 68 21.07 -15.43 1.99
CA GLU A 68 22.10 -16.32 1.44
C GLU A 68 22.10 -16.27 -0.12
N SER A 69 23.27 -16.50 -0.72
CA SER A 69 23.46 -16.44 -2.18
C SER A 69 22.48 -17.37 -2.93
N GLY A 70 21.74 -16.82 -3.90
CA GLY A 70 20.80 -17.56 -4.76
C GLY A 70 19.37 -17.69 -4.22
N GLY A 71 19.07 -17.18 -3.02
CA GLY A 71 17.78 -17.35 -2.34
C GLY A 71 17.05 -16.06 -1.99
N VAL A 72 17.28 -14.94 -2.71
CA VAL A 72 16.69 -13.64 -2.37
C VAL A 72 15.17 -13.68 -2.54
N LYS A 73 14.42 -13.58 -1.44
CA LYS A 73 12.97 -13.46 -1.42
C LYS A 73 12.54 -12.65 -0.21
N PHE A 74 11.72 -11.64 -0.44
CA PHE A 74 10.99 -10.99 0.65
C PHE A 74 10.06 -12.00 1.33
N SER A 75 9.84 -11.79 2.62
CA SER A 75 8.95 -12.63 3.43
C SER A 75 7.49 -12.46 3.00
N PRO A 76 6.63 -13.49 3.19
CA PRO A 76 5.19 -13.37 2.97
C PRO A 76 4.54 -12.23 3.77
N VAL A 77 5.06 -11.95 4.96
CA VAL A 77 4.60 -10.85 5.81
C VAL A 77 4.92 -9.50 5.16
N PHE A 78 6.15 -9.32 4.63
CA PHE A 78 6.50 -8.12 3.88
C PHE A 78 5.52 -7.87 2.73
N TYR A 79 5.27 -8.85 1.87
CA TYR A 79 4.32 -8.70 0.76
C TYR A 79 2.90 -8.34 1.21
N THR A 80 2.44 -8.91 2.34
CA THR A 80 1.13 -8.57 2.91
C THR A 80 1.06 -7.10 3.31
N LEU A 81 2.09 -6.59 3.97
CA LEU A 81 2.14 -5.20 4.41
C LEU A 81 2.34 -4.23 3.25
N VAL A 82 3.12 -4.59 2.22
CA VAL A 82 3.20 -3.80 0.97
C VAL A 82 1.82 -3.68 0.33
N GLY A 83 1.07 -4.79 0.26
CA GLY A 83 -0.30 -4.77 -0.23
C GLY A 83 -1.19 -3.82 0.57
N GLN A 84 -1.09 -3.83 1.90
CA GLN A 84 -1.84 -2.90 2.75
C GLN A 84 -1.45 -1.44 2.54
N LEU A 85 -0.18 -1.14 2.29
CA LEU A 85 0.27 0.22 1.96
C LEU A 85 -0.17 0.67 0.58
N ALA A 86 -0.12 -0.22 -0.41
CA ALA A 86 -0.53 0.08 -1.78
C ALA A 86 -2.05 0.27 -1.89
N ILE A 87 -2.82 -0.53 -1.14
CA ILE A 87 -4.28 -0.49 -1.08
C ILE A 87 -4.78 0.57 -0.07
N GLY A 88 -3.93 1.01 0.85
CA GLY A 88 -4.24 2.03 1.85
C GLY A 88 -4.45 3.43 1.26
N GLY A 89 -4.06 3.66 0.01
CA GLY A 89 -4.56 4.79 -0.78
C GLY A 89 -6.00 4.51 -1.19
N ASN A 90 -6.88 5.53 -1.13
CA ASN A 90 -8.29 5.37 -1.48
C ASN A 90 -8.46 4.60 -2.81
N ILE A 91 -8.96 3.36 -2.74
CA ILE A 91 -9.24 2.52 -3.92
C ILE A 91 -10.23 3.23 -4.85
N LEU A 92 -11.10 4.04 -4.26
CA LEU A 92 -12.06 4.91 -4.95
C LEU A 92 -12.51 6.01 -3.97
N THR A 93 -12.21 7.27 -4.28
CA THR A 93 -12.81 8.42 -3.58
C THR A 93 -13.95 8.96 -4.42
N VAL A 94 -15.13 9.07 -3.81
CA VAL A 94 -16.29 9.71 -4.43
C VAL A 94 -16.77 10.79 -3.48
N SER A 95 -16.54 12.05 -3.85
CA SER A 95 -16.95 13.20 -3.07
C SER A 95 -18.04 13.97 -3.81
N CYS A 96 -19.07 14.38 -3.07
CA CYS A 96 -20.06 15.35 -3.50
C CYS A 96 -20.18 16.40 -2.40
N THR A 97 -20.02 17.68 -2.75
CA THR A 97 -20.17 18.80 -1.83
C THR A 97 -21.32 19.67 -2.34
N PRO A 98 -22.58 19.33 -2.02
CA PRO A 98 -23.72 20.13 -2.42
C PRO A 98 -23.66 21.51 -1.74
N GLY A 99 -24.11 22.56 -2.44
CA GLY A 99 -24.27 23.89 -1.85
C GLY A 99 -25.48 23.98 -0.91
N ASP A 100 -25.55 25.08 -0.15
CA ASP A 100 -26.71 25.39 0.69
C ASP A 100 -28.00 25.44 -0.15
N GLY A 101 -29.02 24.70 0.30
CA GLY A 101 -30.30 24.58 -0.40
C GLY A 101 -30.41 23.43 -1.40
N ALA A 102 -29.43 22.53 -1.47
CA ALA A 102 -29.59 21.29 -2.23
C ALA A 102 -30.65 20.39 -1.59
N GLU A 103 -31.65 20.01 -2.37
CA GLU A 103 -32.75 19.16 -1.92
C GLU A 103 -32.46 17.67 -2.14
N ASP A 104 -31.62 17.32 -3.12
CA ASP A 104 -31.24 15.94 -3.46
C ASP A 104 -29.78 15.81 -3.92
N ILE A 105 -29.17 14.64 -3.65
CA ILE A 105 -27.82 14.26 -4.11
C ILE A 105 -27.90 12.86 -4.72
N ALA A 106 -27.43 12.70 -5.96
CA ALA A 106 -27.25 11.39 -6.58
C ALA A 106 -25.78 11.18 -6.97
N ILE A 107 -25.21 10.06 -6.54
CA ILE A 107 -23.85 9.63 -6.88
C ILE A 107 -23.97 8.28 -7.60
N ASP A 108 -23.66 8.25 -8.90
CA ASP A 108 -23.64 7.04 -9.73
C ASP A 108 -22.19 6.73 -10.14
N VAL A 109 -21.67 5.57 -9.73
CA VAL A 109 -20.28 5.16 -9.97
C VAL A 109 -20.28 3.80 -10.67
N LYS A 110 -19.78 3.77 -11.90
CA LYS A 110 -19.75 2.58 -12.77
C LYS A 110 -18.31 2.16 -13.06
N PRO A 111 -17.63 1.47 -12.14
CA PRO A 111 -16.29 0.97 -12.40
C PRO A 111 -16.34 -0.10 -13.49
N VAL A 112 -15.56 0.09 -14.56
CA VAL A 112 -15.40 -0.90 -15.64
C VAL A 112 -14.03 -1.55 -15.49
N LEU A 113 -14.02 -2.84 -15.14
CA LEU A 113 -12.80 -3.64 -15.13
C LEU A 113 -12.66 -4.36 -16.47
N THR A 114 -11.59 -4.04 -17.20
CA THR A 114 -11.27 -4.68 -18.49
C THR A 114 -10.12 -5.65 -18.30
N PHE A 115 -10.31 -6.90 -18.72
CA PHE A 115 -9.31 -7.95 -18.63
C PHE A 115 -8.92 -8.42 -20.02
N ASN A 116 -7.62 -8.64 -20.24
CA ASN A 116 -7.10 -9.12 -21.51
C ASN A 116 -7.16 -10.66 -21.66
N ARG A 117 -7.70 -11.37 -20.66
CA ARG A 117 -7.88 -12.84 -20.65
C ARG A 117 -9.17 -13.21 -19.90
N ARG A 118 -9.66 -14.42 -20.16
CA ARG A 118 -10.87 -14.97 -19.51
C ARG A 118 -10.66 -15.07 -17.99
N ILE A 119 -11.57 -14.46 -17.24
CA ILE A 119 -11.66 -14.64 -15.78
C ILE A 119 -12.50 -15.87 -15.48
N THR A 120 -11.94 -16.79 -14.70
CA THR A 120 -12.61 -18.03 -14.27
C THR A 120 -13.21 -17.92 -12.87
N SER A 121 -12.75 -16.95 -12.07
CA SER A 121 -13.29 -16.60 -10.76
C SER A 121 -12.80 -15.21 -10.37
N TYR A 122 -13.64 -14.42 -9.71
CA TYR A 122 -13.25 -13.16 -9.08
C TYR A 122 -14.01 -12.98 -7.76
N ASN A 123 -13.35 -12.37 -6.79
CA ASN A 123 -13.98 -11.88 -5.57
C ASN A 123 -13.85 -10.36 -5.57
N PHE A 124 -14.98 -9.67 -5.55
CA PHE A 124 -15.04 -8.23 -5.36
C PHE A 124 -15.43 -7.96 -3.91
N SER A 125 -14.63 -7.19 -3.18
CA SER A 125 -14.91 -6.80 -1.80
C SER A 125 -14.87 -5.28 -1.72
N LEU A 126 -15.99 -4.67 -1.36
CA LEU A 126 -16.05 -3.25 -1.05
C LEU A 126 -15.91 -3.10 0.46
N VAL A 127 -14.74 -2.64 0.91
CA VAL A 127 -14.49 -2.39 2.33
C VAL A 127 -14.69 -0.91 2.60
N TYR A 128 -15.69 -0.60 3.42
CA TYR A 128 -16.02 0.78 3.79
C TYR A 128 -15.51 1.07 5.20
N TYR A 129 -14.72 2.13 5.33
CA TYR A 129 -14.30 2.65 6.62
C TYR A 129 -14.91 4.06 6.79
N SER A 130 -15.93 4.19 7.63
CA SER A 130 -16.48 5.49 8.03
C SER A 130 -16.56 5.56 9.55
N THR A 131 -15.99 6.62 10.12
CA THR A 131 -16.00 6.89 11.56
C THR A 131 -17.07 7.91 11.96
N LYS A 132 -17.87 8.44 11.01
CA LYS A 132 -18.80 9.53 11.31
C LYS A 132 -20.20 9.43 10.71
N ILE A 133 -20.45 8.60 9.69
CA ILE A 133 -21.77 8.51 9.07
C ILE A 133 -22.05 7.09 8.61
N SER A 134 -23.14 6.51 9.11
CA SER A 134 -23.77 5.29 8.59
C SER A 134 -24.77 5.67 7.49
N ILE A 135 -24.42 5.42 6.23
CA ILE A 135 -25.37 5.51 5.12
C ILE A 135 -25.77 4.08 4.77
N PRO A 136 -27.07 3.71 4.80
CA PRO A 136 -27.51 2.41 4.32
C PRO A 136 -27.36 2.38 2.80
N ILE A 137 -26.38 1.61 2.31
CA ILE A 137 -26.13 1.47 0.88
C ILE A 137 -26.82 0.20 0.40
N THR A 138 -27.68 0.29 -0.61
CA THR A 138 -28.12 -0.87 -1.40
C THR A 138 -27.27 -0.92 -2.66
N ALA A 139 -26.33 -1.85 -2.72
CA ALA A 139 -25.53 -2.10 -3.92
C ALA A 139 -26.23 -3.16 -4.77
N THR A 140 -26.61 -2.82 -6.00
CA THR A 140 -27.14 -3.77 -6.97
C THR A 140 -26.05 -4.07 -8.00
N LEU A 141 -25.63 -5.33 -8.08
CA LEU A 141 -24.72 -5.83 -9.10
C LEU A 141 -25.56 -6.33 -10.29
N ASP A 142 -25.56 -5.58 -11.40
CA ASP A 142 -26.15 -6.04 -12.65
C ASP A 142 -25.09 -6.75 -13.48
N ILE A 143 -25.16 -8.08 -13.57
CA ILE A 143 -24.35 -8.89 -14.48
C ILE A 143 -25.20 -9.19 -15.72
N THR A 144 -25.54 -8.17 -16.48
CA THR A 144 -26.20 -8.37 -17.77
C THR A 144 -25.25 -7.97 -18.90
N GLY A 145 -24.68 -9.00 -19.55
CA GLY A 145 -24.15 -8.89 -20.91
C GLY A 145 -22.62 -8.94 -21.06
N LYS A 146 -22.09 -10.15 -21.28
CA LYS A 146 -21.39 -10.58 -22.52
C LYS A 146 -20.59 -11.86 -22.26
N VAL A 147 -21.21 -12.99 -22.61
CA VAL A 147 -20.50 -14.03 -23.38
C VAL A 147 -20.87 -13.79 -24.85
#